data_AF-A0A656G8Z3-F1
#
_entry.id   AF-A0A656G8Z3-F1
#
_cell.length_a   1.000
_cell.length_b   1.000
_cell.length_c   1.000
_cell.angle_alpha   90.00
_cell.angle_beta   90.00
_cell.angle_gamma   90.00
#
_symmetry.space_group_name_H-M   'P 1'
#
loop_
_entity.id
_entity.type
_entity.pdbx_description
1 polymer ?
#
loop_
_entity_poly.entity_id
_entity_poly.type
_entity_poly.pdbx_seq_one_letter_code
_entity_poly.pdbx_strand_id
1 'polypeptide(L)'
;MSVPVVFDSNVWEYIADEAKRASAPPAVQALHARITTQAITPFFFEGIVNLEAIPKTARKAYLQSYRPAITITVDNKVESQSRGTPPSDLPEYLEATVEKAAALGFRFVHLPRIGAPRDPLADKYKASETLALQDRINRSFECLRYIESLGCGKGALMAMLNDPQKGLVTAIQDDPITEKKLAKGVAEWMDGDALAATYGYGFEYFCTNDKGAGAGTSSILHPSNRTLYAQKYNVKIVTPEELIAILTAAT
;
A
#
# COMPACT_ATOMS: atom_id res chain seq x y z
N MET A 1 21.19 -0.06 -15.10
CA MET A 1 19.72 0.11 -15.07
C MET A 1 19.30 0.31 -13.63
N SER A 2 18.35 1.20 -13.36
CA SER A 2 17.84 1.43 -11.99
C SER A 2 16.85 0.34 -11.60
N VAL A 3 16.91 -0.14 -10.36
CA VAL A 3 16.02 -1.19 -9.87
C VAL A 3 14.78 -0.57 -9.21
N PRO A 4 13.56 -0.83 -9.71
CA PRO A 4 12.34 -0.34 -9.07
C PRO A 4 12.06 -1.09 -7.76
N VAL A 5 11.83 -0.35 -6.68
CA VAL A 5 11.55 -0.91 -5.36
C VAL A 5 10.39 -0.16 -4.70
N VAL A 6 9.38 -0.88 -4.24
CA VAL A 6 8.33 -0.33 -3.39
C VAL A 6 8.77 -0.49 -1.93
N PHE A 7 8.78 0.61 -1.18
CA PHE A 7 9.16 0.63 0.22
C PHE A 7 7.92 0.80 1.10
N ASP A 8 7.82 -0.06 2.11
CA ASP A 8 6.82 0.02 3.17
C ASP A 8 7.09 1.21 4.11
N SER A 9 6.06 1.66 4.84
CA SER A 9 6.08 2.76 5.81
C SER A 9 7.21 2.68 6.84
N ASN A 10 7.47 1.48 7.35
CA ASN A 10 8.55 1.23 8.31
C ASN A 10 9.97 1.31 7.71
N VAL A 11 10.11 1.53 6.39
CA VAL A 11 11.40 1.73 5.71
C VAL A 11 11.50 3.11 5.08
N TRP A 12 10.54 3.51 4.24
CA TRP A 12 10.68 4.73 3.42
C TRP A 12 10.79 5.99 4.28
N GLU A 13 10.10 6.05 5.42
CA GLU A 13 10.18 7.19 6.32
C GLU A 13 11.59 7.39 6.88
N TYR A 14 12.30 6.30 7.20
CA TYR A 14 13.69 6.36 7.64
C TYR A 14 14.66 6.70 6.51
N ILE A 15 14.29 6.39 5.26
CA ILE A 15 15.07 6.80 4.09
C ILE A 15 14.87 8.30 3.84
N ALA A 16 13.64 8.79 3.88
CA ALA A 16 13.29 10.16 3.48
C ALA A 16 13.60 11.20 4.56
N ASP A 17 13.35 10.89 5.83
CA ASP A 17 13.60 11.82 6.93
C ASP A 17 15.04 11.75 7.42
N GLU A 18 15.76 12.87 7.35
CA GLU A 18 17.18 12.95 7.73
C GLU A 18 17.43 12.63 9.21
N ALA A 19 16.57 13.10 10.12
CA ALA A 19 16.74 12.85 11.54
C ALA A 19 16.52 11.37 11.87
N LYS A 20 15.51 10.73 11.26
CA LYS A 20 15.31 9.29 11.36
C LYS A 20 16.48 8.52 10.73
N ARG A 21 16.96 8.95 9.55
CA ARG A 21 18.06 8.30 8.82
C ARG A 21 19.38 8.33 9.60
N ALA A 22 19.68 9.43 10.30
CA ALA A 22 20.90 9.60 11.07
C ALA A 22 21.05 8.56 12.21
N SER A 23 19.91 8.07 12.73
CA SER A 23 19.87 7.03 13.78
C SER A 23 19.50 5.64 13.26
N ALA A 24 19.25 5.50 11.95
CA ALA A 24 18.84 4.25 11.33
C ALA A 24 20.03 3.28 11.15
N PRO A 25 19.77 1.96 11.03
CA PRO A 25 20.79 0.98 10.71
C PRO A 25 21.55 1.31 9.41
N PRO A 26 22.80 0.87 9.25
CA PRO A 26 23.63 1.17 8.07
C PRO A 26 22.96 0.83 6.73
N ALA A 27 22.12 -0.21 6.69
CA ALA A 27 21.39 -0.61 5.49
C ALA A 27 20.47 0.51 4.97
N VAL A 28 19.81 1.27 5.84
CA VAL A 28 18.95 2.40 5.44
C VAL A 28 19.77 3.52 4.83
N GLN A 29 20.94 3.84 5.41
CA GLN A 29 21.84 4.85 4.86
C GLN A 29 22.36 4.44 3.48
N ALA A 30 22.67 3.15 3.30
CA ALA A 30 23.07 2.59 2.02
C ALA A 30 21.93 2.64 0.97
N LEU A 31 20.68 2.38 1.38
CA LEU A 31 19.52 2.52 0.49
C LEU A 31 19.34 3.97 0.03
N HIS A 32 19.44 4.94 0.95
CA HIS A 32 19.42 6.35 0.60
C HIS A 32 20.51 6.70 -0.43
N ALA A 33 21.75 6.24 -0.21
CA ALA A 33 22.84 6.47 -1.16
C ALA A 33 22.58 5.84 -2.54
N ARG A 34 21.97 4.64 -2.59
CA ARG A 34 21.60 4.00 -3.86
C ARG A 34 20.43 4.67 -4.57
N ILE A 35 19.53 5.30 -3.83
CA ILE A 35 18.47 6.14 -4.40
C ILE A 35 19.06 7.43 -4.99
N THR A 36 19.92 8.14 -4.24
CA THR A 36 20.51 9.40 -4.71
C THR A 36 21.45 9.22 -5.90
N THR A 37 22.14 8.07 -5.98
CA THR A 37 22.95 7.68 -7.14
C THR A 37 22.16 7.01 -8.26
N GLN A 38 20.82 7.00 -8.15
CA GLN A 38 19.87 6.45 -9.15
C GLN A 38 20.02 4.94 -9.44
N ALA A 39 20.71 4.19 -8.59
CA ALA A 39 20.75 2.74 -8.66
C ALA A 39 19.40 2.08 -8.28
N ILE A 40 18.60 2.77 -7.46
CA ILE A 40 17.22 2.39 -7.11
C ILE A 40 16.25 3.46 -7.61
N THR A 41 15.15 3.03 -8.20
CA THR A 41 13.99 3.90 -8.46
C THR A 41 12.96 3.63 -7.36
N PRO A 42 12.75 4.56 -6.41
CA PRO A 42 11.96 4.30 -5.22
C PRO A 42 10.46 4.58 -5.43
N PHE A 43 9.62 3.77 -4.79
CA PHE A 43 8.16 3.91 -4.80
C PHE A 43 7.58 3.66 -3.41
N PHE A 44 6.37 4.15 -3.16
CA PHE A 44 5.54 3.75 -2.00
C PHE A 44 4.10 3.53 -2.45
N PHE A 45 3.33 2.77 -1.67
CA PHE A 45 1.93 2.48 -1.97
C PHE A 45 1.00 3.61 -1.49
N GLU A 46 -0.03 3.94 -2.27
CA GLU A 46 -0.99 5.01 -1.94
C GLU A 46 -1.73 4.84 -0.60
N GLY A 47 -1.75 3.63 -0.04
CA GLY A 47 -2.34 3.34 1.27
C GLY A 47 -1.85 4.27 2.39
N ILE A 48 -0.58 4.71 2.32
CA ILE A 48 0.06 5.57 3.34
C ILE A 48 -0.63 6.93 3.50
N VAL A 49 -1.23 7.48 2.43
CA VAL A 49 -1.97 8.76 2.44
C VAL A 49 -3.49 8.57 2.44
N ASN A 50 -3.96 7.32 2.46
CA ASN A 50 -5.38 7.00 2.44
C ASN A 50 -5.82 6.42 3.81
N LEU A 51 -6.16 5.13 3.84
CA LEU A 51 -6.67 4.47 5.05
C LEU A 51 -5.62 4.40 6.18
N GLU A 52 -4.33 4.41 5.86
CA GLU A 52 -3.28 4.34 6.87
C GLU A 52 -3.04 5.67 7.58
N ALA A 53 -3.20 6.78 6.86
CA ALA A 53 -3.11 8.13 7.42
C ALA A 53 -4.19 8.40 8.48
N ILE A 54 -5.33 7.72 8.38
CA ILE A 54 -6.41 7.82 9.36
C ILE A 54 -5.96 7.16 10.68
N PRO A 55 -6.03 7.87 11.83
CA PRO A 55 -5.69 7.31 13.12
C PRO A 55 -6.46 6.02 13.41
N LYS A 56 -5.78 5.02 14.00
CA LYS A 56 -6.35 3.68 14.22
C LYS A 56 -7.70 3.69 14.95
N THR A 57 -7.89 4.63 15.88
CA THR A 57 -9.14 4.84 16.64
C THR A 57 -10.25 5.50 15.80
N ALA A 58 -9.89 6.32 14.81
CA ALA A 58 -10.85 7.02 13.94
C ALA A 58 -11.29 6.20 12.71
N ARG A 59 -10.53 5.17 12.32
CA ARG A 59 -10.79 4.34 11.11
C ARG A 59 -12.20 3.77 11.06
N LYS A 60 -12.75 3.31 12.20
CA LYS A 60 -14.10 2.74 12.25
C LYS A 60 -15.15 3.79 11.90
N ALA A 61 -15.15 4.92 12.61
CA ALA A 61 -16.10 6.01 12.39
C ALA A 61 -16.01 6.56 10.96
N TYR A 62 -14.79 6.69 10.41
CA TYR A 62 -14.58 7.08 9.02
C TYR A 62 -15.23 6.08 8.06
N LEU A 63 -14.91 4.78 8.17
CA LEU A 63 -15.43 3.75 7.26
C LEU A 63 -16.96 3.56 7.35
N GLN A 64 -17.56 3.77 8.52
CA GLN A 64 -19.03 3.71 8.69
C GLN A 64 -19.77 4.84 7.97
N SER A 65 -19.15 6.01 7.86
CA SER A 65 -19.71 7.20 7.23
C SER A 65 -19.23 7.41 5.79
N TYR A 66 -18.25 6.63 5.35
CA TYR A 66 -17.63 6.76 4.04
C TYR A 66 -18.61 6.47 2.89
N ARG A 67 -18.64 7.37 1.90
CA ARG A 67 -19.37 7.22 0.65
C ARG A 67 -18.44 7.56 -0.51
N PRO A 68 -18.30 6.69 -1.53
CA PRO A 68 -17.48 7.02 -2.68
C PRO A 68 -18.13 8.13 -3.51
N ALA A 69 -17.30 9.00 -4.10
CA ALA A 69 -17.74 9.93 -5.14
C ALA A 69 -17.88 9.15 -6.46
N ILE A 70 -18.99 9.35 -7.16
CA ILE A 70 -19.27 8.65 -8.43
C ILE A 70 -19.65 9.69 -9.48
N THR A 71 -18.94 9.67 -10.60
CA THR A 71 -19.29 10.45 -11.80
C THR A 71 -19.58 9.47 -12.93
N ILE A 72 -20.79 9.49 -13.47
CA ILE A 72 -21.21 8.69 -14.62
C ILE A 72 -21.20 9.59 -15.85
N THR A 73 -20.45 9.19 -16.88
CA THR A 73 -20.33 9.93 -18.12
C THR A 73 -20.80 9.07 -19.29
N VAL A 74 -21.70 9.58 -20.12
CA VAL A 74 -22.16 8.95 -21.36
C VAL A 74 -21.87 9.93 -22.51
N ASP A 75 -21.25 9.46 -23.59
CA ASP A 75 -20.88 10.30 -24.74
C ASP A 75 -20.12 11.58 -24.37
N ASN A 76 -19.18 11.47 -23.43
CA ASN A 76 -18.39 12.58 -22.86
C ASN A 76 -19.21 13.66 -22.12
N LYS A 77 -20.46 13.36 -21.75
CA LYS A 77 -21.31 14.22 -20.93
C LYS A 77 -21.55 13.60 -19.56
N VAL A 78 -21.43 14.40 -18.51
CA VAL A 78 -21.73 13.96 -17.15
C VAL A 78 -23.24 13.82 -16.99
N GLU A 79 -23.70 12.58 -16.89
CA GLU A 79 -25.12 12.22 -16.71
C GLU A 79 -25.51 12.22 -15.22
N SER A 80 -24.58 11.85 -14.34
CA SER A 80 -24.82 11.80 -12.90
C SER A 80 -23.53 12.04 -12.14
N GLN A 81 -23.62 12.79 -11.04
CA GLN A 81 -22.52 13.02 -10.13
C GLN A 81 -23.01 12.95 -8.69
N SER A 82 -22.41 12.07 -7.89
CA SER A 82 -22.57 12.05 -6.44
C SER A 82 -21.31 12.58 -5.77
N ARG A 83 -21.50 13.46 -4.78
CA ARG A 83 -20.41 13.87 -3.90
C ARG A 83 -20.20 12.76 -2.86
N GLY A 84 -18.97 12.28 -2.78
CA GLY A 84 -18.54 11.33 -1.76
C GLY A 84 -18.12 12.02 -0.46
N THR A 85 -17.73 11.20 0.51
CA THR A 85 -16.99 11.65 1.70
C THR A 85 -15.61 12.14 1.25
N PRO A 86 -15.17 13.33 1.68
CA PRO A 86 -13.82 13.80 1.38
C PRO A 86 -12.75 12.84 1.98
N PRO A 87 -11.51 12.88 1.46
CA PRO A 87 -10.40 12.23 2.15
C PRO A 87 -10.29 12.77 3.58
N SER A 88 -9.78 11.93 4.50
CA SER A 88 -9.45 12.38 5.84
C SER A 88 -8.31 13.38 5.76
N ASP A 89 -8.26 14.33 6.69
CA ASP A 89 -7.12 15.23 6.80
C ASP A 89 -5.83 14.43 7.00
N LEU A 90 -4.81 14.77 6.21
CA LEU A 90 -3.47 14.22 6.37
C LEU A 90 -2.78 14.88 7.56
N PRO A 91 -2.09 14.10 8.42
CA PRO A 91 -1.20 14.70 9.41
C PRO A 91 -0.11 15.54 8.73
N GLU A 92 0.12 16.77 9.21
CA GLU A 92 1.10 17.71 8.63
C GLU A 92 2.50 17.10 8.49
N TYR A 93 2.93 16.30 9.49
CA TYR A 93 4.22 15.61 9.43
C TYR A 93 4.30 14.61 8.27
N LEU A 94 3.18 13.93 7.93
CA LEU A 94 3.14 12.93 6.88
C LEU A 94 3.24 13.60 5.52
N GLU A 95 2.46 14.67 5.30
CA GLU A 95 2.54 15.48 4.08
C GLU A 95 3.97 16.01 3.87
N ALA A 96 4.56 16.63 4.90
CA ALA A 96 5.94 17.12 4.83
C ALA A 96 6.97 16.01 4.54
N THR A 97 6.76 14.79 5.07
CA THR A 97 7.67 13.67 4.82
C THR A 97 7.50 13.10 3.41
N VAL A 98 6.27 13.06 2.89
CA VAL A 98 6.00 12.68 1.49
C VAL A 98 6.65 13.67 0.53
N GLU A 99 6.58 14.97 0.81
CA GLU A 99 7.25 16.01 0.01
C GLU A 99 8.77 15.81 -0.04
N LYS A 100 9.42 15.52 1.11
CA LYS A 100 10.84 15.16 1.17
C LYS A 100 11.14 13.91 0.34
N ALA A 101 10.31 12.87 0.47
CA ALA A 101 10.49 11.62 -0.28
C ALA A 101 10.32 11.85 -1.80
N ALA A 102 9.34 12.66 -2.20
CA ALA A 102 9.10 13.01 -3.61
C ALA A 102 10.29 13.77 -4.21
N ALA A 103 10.95 14.63 -3.43
CA ALA A 103 12.19 15.31 -3.84
C ALA A 103 13.38 14.35 -4.01
N LEU A 104 13.40 13.22 -3.28
CA LEU A 104 14.36 12.12 -3.48
C LEU A 104 14.01 11.20 -4.66
N GLY A 105 12.88 11.43 -5.34
CA GLY A 105 12.43 10.66 -6.49
C GLY A 105 11.38 9.58 -6.18
N PHE A 106 10.86 9.49 -4.95
CA PHE A 106 9.76 8.57 -4.66
C PHE A 106 8.49 8.93 -5.42
N ARG A 107 7.76 7.91 -5.86
CA ARG A 107 6.46 8.05 -6.52
C ARG A 107 5.43 7.04 -5.99
N PHE A 108 4.15 7.38 -6.07
CA PHE A 108 3.05 6.51 -5.66
C PHE A 108 2.77 5.42 -6.69
N VAL A 109 2.75 4.17 -6.23
CA VAL A 109 2.02 3.10 -6.94
C VAL A 109 0.58 3.06 -6.47
N HIS A 110 -0.34 2.95 -7.44
CA HIS A 110 -1.77 2.90 -7.18
C HIS A 110 -2.35 1.52 -7.39
N LEU A 111 -3.34 1.18 -6.56
CA LEU A 111 -4.21 0.04 -6.77
C LEU A 111 -5.64 0.56 -6.97
N PRO A 112 -6.19 0.51 -8.19
CA PRO A 112 -7.46 1.17 -8.49
C PRO A 112 -8.68 0.38 -7.97
N ARG A 113 -8.80 0.20 -6.65
CA ARG A 113 -10.02 -0.31 -6.02
C ARG A 113 -11.16 0.68 -6.25
N ILE A 114 -12.24 0.16 -6.83
CA ILE A 114 -13.46 0.95 -7.10
C ILE A 114 -14.01 1.45 -5.76
N GLY A 115 -14.16 2.77 -5.65
CA GLY A 115 -14.72 3.42 -4.47
C GLY A 115 -13.84 3.35 -3.23
N ALA A 116 -12.53 3.13 -3.34
CA ALA A 116 -11.61 3.32 -2.22
C ALA A 116 -11.38 4.83 -1.95
N PRO A 117 -11.18 5.25 -0.69
CA PRO A 117 -10.72 6.60 -0.39
C PRO A 117 -9.42 6.92 -1.14
N ARG A 118 -9.34 8.13 -1.67
CA ARG A 118 -8.13 8.64 -2.34
C ARG A 118 -7.85 10.07 -1.93
N ASP A 119 -6.60 10.31 -1.62
CA ASP A 119 -6.06 11.64 -1.39
C ASP A 119 -5.39 12.21 -2.66
N PRO A 120 -5.64 13.49 -3.03
CA PRO A 120 -5.00 14.13 -4.19
C PRO A 120 -3.46 14.12 -4.17
N LEU A 121 -2.84 14.02 -2.99
CA LEU A 121 -1.39 13.91 -2.86
C LEU A 121 -0.85 12.65 -3.55
N ALA A 122 -1.64 11.56 -3.56
CA ALA A 122 -1.28 10.34 -4.27
C ALA A 122 -1.16 10.59 -5.79
N ASP A 123 -2.13 11.31 -6.37
CA ASP A 123 -2.14 11.65 -7.79
C ASP A 123 -1.05 12.66 -8.16
N LYS A 124 -0.75 13.62 -7.28
CA LYS A 124 0.32 14.62 -7.46
C LYS A 124 1.68 13.97 -7.71
N TYR A 125 1.99 12.89 -6.99
CA TYR A 125 3.26 12.17 -7.08
C TYR A 125 3.14 10.77 -7.66
N LYS A 126 2.15 10.55 -8.53
CA LYS A 126 1.90 9.27 -9.18
C LYS A 126 3.08 8.78 -10.00
N ALA A 127 3.38 7.48 -9.88
CA ALA A 127 4.37 6.80 -10.72
C ALA A 127 3.92 6.73 -12.17
N SER A 128 4.86 6.92 -13.10
CA SER A 128 4.64 6.66 -14.51
C SER A 128 4.22 5.20 -14.73
N GLU A 129 3.22 4.99 -15.58
CA GLU A 129 2.75 3.65 -15.92
C GLU A 129 3.57 3.13 -17.12
N THR A 130 4.29 2.02 -16.92
CA THR A 130 5.06 1.34 -17.98
C THR A 130 4.25 0.28 -18.71
N LEU A 131 3.21 -0.24 -18.05
CA LEU A 131 2.26 -1.21 -18.59
C LEU A 131 0.97 -0.50 -19.02
N ALA A 132 0.27 -1.07 -20.00
CA ALA A 132 -1.07 -0.61 -20.35
C ALA A 132 -2.00 -0.71 -19.14
N LEU A 133 -2.90 0.26 -18.99
CA LEU A 133 -3.79 0.36 -17.83
C LEU A 133 -4.56 -0.95 -17.58
N GLN A 134 -5.08 -1.57 -18.64
CA GLN A 134 -5.83 -2.83 -18.53
C GLN A 134 -4.97 -3.98 -18.00
N ASP A 135 -3.72 -4.09 -18.47
CA ASP A 135 -2.80 -5.13 -18.02
C ASP A 135 -2.42 -4.95 -16.56
N ARG A 136 -2.13 -3.71 -16.15
CA ARG A 136 -1.84 -3.36 -14.76
C ARG A 136 -3.01 -3.72 -13.85
N ILE A 137 -4.24 -3.35 -14.24
CA ILE A 137 -5.47 -3.69 -13.51
C ILE A 137 -5.62 -5.21 -13.42
N ASN A 138 -5.54 -5.94 -14.54
CA ASN A 138 -5.72 -7.39 -14.56
C ASN A 138 -4.73 -8.10 -13.64
N ARG A 139 -3.44 -7.73 -13.72
CA ARG A 139 -2.36 -8.27 -12.87
C ARG A 139 -2.62 -7.99 -11.39
N SER A 140 -2.89 -6.74 -11.05
CA SER A 140 -3.17 -6.36 -9.67
C SER A 140 -4.36 -7.12 -9.08
N PHE A 141 -5.49 -7.18 -9.78
CA PHE A 141 -6.68 -7.85 -9.27
C PHE A 141 -6.58 -9.38 -9.25
N GLU A 142 -5.80 -9.97 -10.16
CA GLU A 142 -5.46 -11.40 -10.09
C GLU A 142 -4.64 -11.72 -8.84
N CYS A 143 -3.61 -10.92 -8.57
CA CYS A 143 -2.81 -11.02 -7.36
C CYS A 143 -3.63 -10.82 -6.08
N LEU A 144 -4.51 -9.82 -6.04
CA LEU A 144 -5.41 -9.60 -4.91
C LEU A 144 -6.27 -10.82 -4.61
N ARG A 145 -6.92 -11.40 -5.63
CA ARG A 145 -7.77 -12.59 -5.45
C ARG A 145 -6.99 -13.76 -4.87
N TYR A 146 -5.72 -13.93 -5.28
CA TYR A 146 -4.87 -14.95 -4.70
C TYR A 146 -4.53 -14.65 -3.24
N ILE A 147 -4.10 -13.43 -2.91
CA ILE A 147 -3.81 -13.03 -1.51
C ILE A 147 -5.05 -13.27 -0.64
N GLU A 148 -6.23 -12.85 -1.11
CA GLU A 148 -7.49 -13.04 -0.40
C GLU A 148 -7.85 -14.55 -0.28
N SER A 149 -7.51 -15.39 -1.26
CA SER A 149 -7.71 -16.85 -1.18
C SER A 149 -6.83 -17.54 -0.13
N LEU A 150 -5.73 -16.90 0.28
CA LEU A 150 -4.90 -17.35 1.40
C LEU A 150 -5.46 -16.90 2.77
N GLY A 151 -6.62 -16.23 2.79
CA GLY A 151 -7.18 -15.63 4.00
C GLY A 151 -6.45 -14.36 4.46
N CYS A 152 -5.67 -13.73 3.57
CA CYS A 152 -4.88 -12.53 3.84
C CYS A 152 -5.53 -11.28 3.22
N GLY A 153 -4.89 -10.12 3.37
CA GLY A 153 -5.34 -8.90 2.70
C GLY A 153 -6.69 -8.40 3.22
N LYS A 154 -7.50 -7.86 2.31
CA LYS A 154 -8.89 -7.48 2.63
C LYS A 154 -9.72 -8.68 3.10
N GLY A 155 -9.42 -9.88 2.63
CA GLY A 155 -10.10 -11.12 3.03
C GLY A 155 -10.01 -11.36 4.54
N ALA A 156 -8.84 -11.09 5.14
CA ALA A 156 -8.65 -11.18 6.59
C ALA A 156 -9.59 -10.26 7.36
N LEU A 157 -9.77 -9.01 6.89
CA LEU A 157 -10.72 -8.06 7.47
C LEU A 157 -12.17 -8.53 7.31
N MET A 158 -12.57 -8.92 6.10
CA MET A 158 -13.94 -9.36 5.82
C MET A 158 -14.32 -10.57 6.68
N ALA A 159 -13.40 -11.50 6.94
CA ALA A 159 -13.62 -12.65 7.80
C ALA A 159 -13.87 -12.29 9.28
N MET A 160 -13.56 -11.07 9.71
CA MET A 160 -13.83 -10.59 11.07
C MET A 160 -15.23 -9.98 11.24
N LEU A 161 -15.96 -9.75 10.14
CA LEU A 161 -17.26 -9.09 10.14
C LEU A 161 -18.39 -10.12 10.19
N ASN A 162 -19.51 -9.72 10.78
CA ASN A 162 -20.71 -10.56 10.93
C ASN A 162 -21.43 -10.80 9.58
N ASP A 163 -21.43 -9.81 8.69
CA ASP A 163 -22.12 -9.89 7.39
C ASP A 163 -21.26 -9.36 6.23
N PRO A 164 -20.16 -10.07 5.89
CA PRO A 164 -19.23 -9.62 4.87
C PRO A 164 -19.83 -9.58 3.46
N GLN A 165 -20.96 -10.25 3.20
CA GLN A 165 -21.56 -10.35 1.86
C GLN A 165 -22.21 -9.03 1.41
N LYS A 166 -22.53 -8.13 2.34
CA LYS A 166 -23.07 -6.79 2.03
C LYS A 166 -22.04 -5.79 1.52
N GLY A 167 -20.77 -6.18 1.43
CA GLY A 167 -19.66 -5.29 1.11
C GLY A 167 -19.19 -4.49 2.33
N LEU A 168 -17.95 -4.01 2.28
CA LEU A 168 -17.23 -3.52 3.47
C LEU A 168 -17.96 -2.40 4.23
N VAL A 169 -18.36 -1.33 3.53
CA VAL A 169 -18.97 -0.14 4.17
C VAL A 169 -20.26 -0.53 4.89
N THR A 170 -21.16 -1.24 4.20
CA THR A 170 -22.43 -1.70 4.78
C THR A 170 -22.20 -2.73 5.89
N ALA A 171 -21.24 -3.64 5.73
CA ALA A 171 -20.91 -4.63 6.73
C ALA A 171 -20.44 -3.99 8.05
N ILE A 172 -19.68 -2.88 8.01
CA ILE A 172 -19.13 -2.23 9.21
C ILE A 172 -20.17 -1.37 9.96
N GLN A 173 -21.22 -0.87 9.29
CA GLN A 173 -22.19 0.07 9.87
C GLN A 173 -22.76 -0.40 11.21
N ASP A 174 -23.20 -1.66 11.27
CA ASP A 174 -23.84 -2.24 12.47
C ASP A 174 -22.97 -3.31 13.15
N ASP A 175 -21.69 -3.43 12.77
CA ASP A 175 -20.82 -4.50 13.27
C ASP A 175 -20.23 -4.18 14.65
N PRO A 176 -20.28 -5.12 15.62
CA PRO A 176 -19.68 -4.95 16.94
C PRO A 176 -18.13 -5.04 16.95
N ILE A 177 -17.47 -5.18 15.79
CA ILE A 177 -16.02 -5.20 15.66
C ILE A 177 -15.40 -3.99 16.37
N THR A 178 -14.40 -4.27 17.20
CA THR A 178 -13.70 -3.22 17.93
C THR A 178 -12.80 -2.43 17.00
N GLU A 179 -12.56 -1.15 17.31
CA GLU A 179 -11.62 -0.31 16.55
C GLU A 179 -10.25 -0.97 16.40
N LYS A 180 -9.76 -1.61 17.47
CA LYS A 180 -8.48 -2.34 17.46
C LYS A 180 -8.47 -3.49 16.45
N LYS A 181 -9.53 -4.30 16.38
CA LYS A 181 -9.64 -5.41 15.40
C LYS A 181 -9.76 -4.88 13.98
N LEU A 182 -10.60 -3.86 13.78
CA LEU A 182 -10.76 -3.22 12.48
C LEU A 182 -9.45 -2.61 11.98
N ALA A 183 -8.73 -1.88 12.84
CA ALA A 183 -7.46 -1.26 12.48
C ALA A 183 -6.40 -2.29 12.10
N LYS A 184 -6.39 -3.47 12.74
CA LYS A 184 -5.54 -4.60 12.32
C LYS A 184 -5.95 -5.14 10.95
N GLY A 185 -7.24 -5.40 10.73
CA GLY A 185 -7.73 -5.87 9.43
C GLY A 185 -7.46 -4.88 8.29
N VAL A 186 -7.56 -3.57 8.56
CA VAL A 186 -7.19 -2.53 7.60
C VAL A 186 -5.69 -2.55 7.30
N ALA A 187 -4.82 -2.78 8.30
CA ALA A 187 -3.38 -2.91 8.06
C ALA A 187 -3.08 -4.11 7.14
N GLU A 188 -3.65 -5.29 7.43
CA GLU A 188 -3.48 -6.46 6.56
C GLU A 188 -4.02 -6.21 5.15
N TRP A 189 -5.13 -5.47 5.02
CA TRP A 189 -5.64 -5.05 3.73
C TRP A 189 -4.63 -4.19 2.97
N MET A 190 -4.03 -3.18 3.61
CA MET A 190 -3.04 -2.31 2.97
C MET A 190 -1.77 -3.07 2.56
N ASP A 191 -1.29 -4.01 3.38
CA ASP A 191 -0.15 -4.87 3.02
C ASP A 191 -0.43 -5.71 1.76
N GLY A 192 -1.62 -6.33 1.72
CA GLY A 192 -2.05 -7.12 0.56
C GLY A 192 -2.21 -6.28 -0.71
N ASP A 193 -2.76 -5.08 -0.56
CA ASP A 193 -2.95 -4.13 -1.65
C ASP A 193 -1.60 -3.57 -2.16
N ALA A 194 -0.65 -3.29 -1.27
CA ALA A 194 0.68 -2.82 -1.64
C ALA A 194 1.47 -3.88 -2.44
N LEU A 195 1.40 -5.15 -2.05
CA LEU A 195 2.02 -6.25 -2.80
C LEU A 195 1.37 -6.45 -4.17
N ALA A 196 0.03 -6.41 -4.24
CA ALA A 196 -0.68 -6.50 -5.51
C ALA A 196 -0.42 -5.31 -6.43
N ALA A 197 -0.23 -4.11 -5.89
CA ALA A 197 0.20 -2.94 -6.65
C ALA A 197 1.64 -3.15 -7.18
N THR A 198 2.55 -3.63 -6.34
CA THR A 198 3.95 -3.94 -6.72
C THR A 198 3.99 -4.89 -7.92
N TYR A 199 3.27 -6.01 -7.84
CA TYR A 199 3.15 -6.96 -8.94
C TYR A 199 2.48 -6.35 -10.19
N GLY A 200 1.43 -5.55 -9.96
CA GLY A 200 0.66 -4.87 -11.00
C GLY A 200 1.51 -3.94 -11.85
N TYR A 201 2.40 -3.16 -11.22
CA TYR A 201 3.38 -2.30 -11.89
C TYR A 201 4.55 -3.06 -12.52
N GLY A 202 4.61 -4.38 -12.33
CA GLY A 202 5.70 -5.21 -12.86
C GLY A 202 7.00 -5.06 -12.07
N PHE A 203 6.93 -4.64 -10.81
CA PHE A 203 8.11 -4.47 -9.96
C PHE A 203 8.44 -5.77 -9.23
N GLU A 204 9.73 -6.01 -8.99
CA GLU A 204 10.21 -7.27 -8.43
C GLU A 204 10.48 -7.20 -6.92
N TYR A 205 10.56 -6.01 -6.33
CA TYR A 205 10.99 -5.83 -4.94
C TYR A 205 9.98 -5.03 -4.12
N PHE A 206 9.60 -5.61 -2.99
CA PHE A 206 8.88 -4.94 -1.92
C PHE A 206 9.75 -4.97 -0.65
N CYS A 207 10.18 -3.80 -0.17
CA CYS A 207 11.11 -3.66 0.93
C CYS A 207 10.37 -3.31 2.23
N THR A 208 10.43 -4.18 3.24
CA THR A 208 9.76 -4.01 4.54
C THR A 208 10.57 -4.66 5.67
N ASN A 209 10.51 -4.06 6.86
CA ASN A 209 11.00 -4.67 8.11
C ASN A 209 9.94 -5.48 8.85
N ASP A 210 8.67 -5.38 8.46
CA ASP A 210 7.62 -6.19 9.06
C ASP A 210 7.85 -7.66 8.73
N LYS A 211 7.46 -8.56 9.63
CA LYS A 211 7.53 -10.02 9.48
C LYS A 211 6.16 -10.69 9.63
N GLY A 212 5.07 -9.92 9.69
CA GLY A 212 3.71 -10.40 9.87
C GLY A 212 3.46 -11.09 11.22
N ALA A 213 4.36 -10.93 12.20
CA ALA A 213 4.35 -11.70 13.44
C ALA A 213 3.09 -11.45 14.29
N GLY A 214 2.54 -10.23 14.24
CA GLY A 214 1.38 -9.84 15.06
C GLY A 214 0.03 -10.40 14.60
N ALA A 215 -0.06 -10.86 13.35
CA ALA A 215 -1.29 -11.38 12.73
C ALA A 215 -1.20 -12.87 12.35
N GLY A 216 -0.02 -13.49 12.49
CA GLY A 216 0.18 -14.91 12.20
C GLY A 216 -0.16 -15.23 10.75
N THR A 217 -0.78 -16.37 10.50
CA THR A 217 -1.12 -16.85 9.15
C THR A 217 -2.16 -16.01 8.40
N SER A 218 -2.80 -15.03 9.06
CA SER A 218 -3.69 -14.07 8.38
C SER A 218 -2.94 -12.92 7.70
N SER A 219 -1.62 -12.81 7.93
CA SER A 219 -0.77 -11.84 7.26
C SER A 219 -0.13 -12.40 6.00
N ILE A 220 -0.19 -11.63 4.92
CA ILE A 220 0.57 -11.94 3.70
C ILE A 220 2.08 -11.89 3.95
N LEU A 221 2.50 -11.17 5.00
CA LEU A 221 3.87 -11.05 5.44
C LEU A 221 4.31 -12.20 6.36
N HIS A 222 3.44 -13.15 6.71
CA HIS A 222 3.85 -14.34 7.44
C HIS A 222 4.77 -15.24 6.59
N PRO A 223 5.83 -15.87 7.15
CA PRO A 223 6.80 -16.64 6.37
C PRO A 223 6.20 -17.69 5.42
N SER A 224 5.15 -18.40 5.83
CA SER A 224 4.45 -19.37 4.98
C SER A 224 3.79 -18.71 3.77
N ASN A 225 3.13 -17.57 3.98
CA ASN A 225 2.38 -16.87 2.93
C ASN A 225 3.32 -16.11 2.00
N ARG A 226 4.41 -15.53 2.52
CA ARG A 226 5.50 -14.95 1.71
C ARG A 226 6.07 -15.96 0.73
N THR A 227 6.30 -17.19 1.20
CA THR A 227 6.84 -18.27 0.36
C THR A 227 5.89 -18.59 -0.80
N LEU A 228 4.61 -18.78 -0.50
CA LEU A 228 3.57 -19.06 -1.49
C LEU A 228 3.42 -17.90 -2.50
N TYR A 229 3.39 -16.67 -1.99
CA TYR A 229 3.30 -15.45 -2.80
C TYR A 229 4.50 -15.29 -3.75
N ALA A 230 5.72 -15.42 -3.24
CA ALA A 230 6.94 -15.27 -4.03
C ALA A 230 7.04 -16.33 -5.12
N GLN A 231 6.67 -17.58 -4.82
CA GLN A 231 6.63 -18.68 -5.81
C GLN A 231 5.67 -18.38 -6.98
N LYS A 232 4.57 -17.68 -6.72
CA LYS A 232 3.56 -17.39 -7.74
C LYS A 232 3.85 -16.13 -8.57
N TYR A 233 4.28 -15.04 -7.92
CA TYR A 233 4.34 -13.73 -8.56
C TYR A 233 5.75 -13.20 -8.81
N ASN A 234 6.78 -13.91 -8.37
CA ASN A 234 8.19 -13.50 -8.48
C ASN A 234 8.49 -12.11 -7.88
N VAL A 235 7.64 -11.62 -6.99
CA VAL A 235 7.90 -10.43 -6.19
C VAL A 235 8.59 -10.84 -4.90
N LYS A 236 9.80 -10.33 -4.68
CA LYS A 236 10.63 -10.60 -3.51
C LYS A 236 10.30 -9.60 -2.41
N ILE A 237 9.84 -10.14 -1.29
CA ILE A 237 9.64 -9.37 -0.05
C ILE A 237 10.96 -9.43 0.72
N VAL A 238 11.63 -8.29 0.86
CA VAL A 238 13.01 -8.21 1.37
C VAL A 238 13.13 -7.19 2.50
N THR A 239 14.05 -7.40 3.43
CA THR A 239 14.46 -6.35 4.38
C THR A 239 15.45 -5.37 3.72
N PRO A 240 15.73 -4.21 4.33
CA PRO A 240 16.79 -3.32 3.88
C PRO A 240 18.15 -4.01 3.71
N GLU A 241 18.54 -4.88 4.65
CA GLU A 241 19.81 -5.62 4.60
C GLU A 241 19.83 -6.60 3.43
N GLU A 242 18.75 -7.36 3.24
CA GLU A 242 18.62 -8.32 2.13
C GLU A 242 18.66 -7.61 0.78
N LEU A 243 17.96 -6.48 0.66
CA LEU A 243 17.96 -5.68 -0.57
C LEU A 243 19.37 -5.16 -0.91
N ILE A 244 20.09 -4.61 0.07
CA ILE A 244 21.47 -4.15 -0.15
C ILE A 244 22.40 -5.30 -0.54
N ALA A 245 22.27 -6.48 0.09
CA ALA A 245 23.06 -7.64 -0.26
C ALA A 245 22.81 -8.07 -1.72
N ILE A 246 21.53 -8.14 -2.13
CA ILE A 246 21.14 -8.47 -3.52
C ILE A 246 21.73 -7.47 -4.52
N LEU A 247 21.61 -6.17 -4.25
CA LEU A 247 22.08 -5.11 -5.14
C LEU A 247 23.62 -4.97 -5.18
N THR A 248 24.33 -5.55 -4.22
CA THR A 248 25.79 -5.58 -4.18
C THR A 248 26.35 -6.83 -4.83
N ALA A 249 25.64 -7.96 -4.76
CA ALA A 249 26.02 -9.18 -5.46
C ALA A 249 25.75 -9.11 -6.98
N ALA A 250 24.84 -8.23 -7.41
CA ALA A 250 24.50 -8.04 -8.83
C ALA A 250 25.40 -7.04 -9.57
N THR A 251 26.33 -6.39 -8.87
CA THR A 251 27.36 -5.47 -9.42
C THR A 251 28.70 -6.15 -9.50
#